data_AF-A8WJY7-F1
#
_entry.id   AF-A8WJY7-F1
#
_cell.length_a   1.000
_cell.length_b   1.000
_cell.length_c   1.000
_cell.angle_alpha   90.00
_cell.angle_beta   90.00
_cell.angle_gamma   90.00
#
_symmetry.space_group_name_H-M   'P 1'
#
loop_
_entity.id
_entity.type
_entity.pdbx_description
1 polymer ?
#
loop_
_entity_poly.entity_id
_entity_poly.type
_entity_poly.pdbx_seq_one_letter_code
_entity_poly.pdbx_strand_id
1 'polypeptide(L)'
;MRYESQIYVRSIPAAPACTNLENRIFTEEVLEIIPIVLRQQGTPISDNHELLQKLRGFWKIGVDHLYNSITLTEFEQVLDLFGINKQLITIVEDPGHDSGRTEMREHGGYNKILSPDCTVILDPYQAVLYVFQALVPGVNWKTEKCPLHENCLKMLKIQILEVLKEMTEVRENHFISLRYIMNKTVTIRKMCEFYYSTTRGTTDIFLVSFSGDDTISEGKYRKTWEFFEISEFRNFFLDLEKSMSSLPVWMARVFIQIGFAEQFFKEEQSENCLRIQQILANCLLFLVPKDRTTVTEQFLNSILNGEPQFSLNLTDLKPKNEPEEQKELIKIQTTVILLFKGTYRMHENGHIRHQLLSKMCSLLM
;
A
#
# COMPACT_ATOMS: atom_id res chain seq x y z
N MET A 1 38.95 14.35 -11.72
CA MET A 1 38.03 13.34 -11.17
C MET A 1 36.83 13.28 -12.08
N ARG A 2 36.62 12.16 -12.80
CA ARG A 2 35.29 11.86 -13.35
C ARG A 2 34.48 11.32 -12.18
N TYR A 3 33.38 11.97 -11.83
CA TYR A 3 32.39 11.34 -10.98
C TYR A 3 31.82 10.17 -11.77
N GLU A 4 32.13 8.93 -11.35
CA GLU A 4 31.39 7.78 -11.82
C GLU A 4 29.94 7.98 -11.37
N SER A 5 29.06 8.28 -12.34
CA SER A 5 27.67 8.55 -12.04
C SER A 5 27.00 7.22 -11.75
N GLN A 6 26.54 7.03 -10.52
CA GLN A 6 25.83 5.81 -10.13
C GLN A 6 24.44 5.81 -10.77
N ILE A 7 24.01 4.68 -11.34
CA ILE A 7 22.70 4.56 -11.98
C ILE A 7 21.71 4.06 -10.94
N TYR A 8 20.66 4.85 -10.70
CA TYR A 8 19.62 4.51 -9.73
C TYR A 8 18.42 3.89 -10.44
N VAL A 9 17.89 2.82 -9.84
CA VAL A 9 16.69 2.12 -10.31
C VAL A 9 15.74 2.05 -9.15
N ARG A 10 14.56 2.63 -9.29
CA ARG A 10 13.56 2.57 -8.23
C ARG A 10 12.88 1.20 -8.24
N SER A 11 12.52 0.73 -7.05
CA SER A 11 11.81 -0.51 -6.83
C SER A 11 10.54 -0.22 -6.03
N ILE A 12 9.47 -0.86 -6.44
CA ILE A 12 8.13 -0.67 -5.89
C ILE A 12 7.86 -1.83 -4.96
N PRO A 13 7.50 -1.58 -3.69
CA PRO A 13 7.10 -2.65 -2.79
C PRO A 13 5.95 -3.49 -3.34
N ALA A 14 5.88 -4.76 -2.93
CA ALA A 14 4.78 -5.62 -3.30
C ALA A 14 3.43 -5.06 -2.81
N ALA A 15 2.39 -5.32 -3.59
CA ALA A 15 1.04 -4.81 -3.35
C ALA A 15 0.48 -5.12 -1.94
N PRO A 16 0.60 -6.36 -1.41
CA PRO A 16 -0.01 -6.67 -0.14
C PRO A 16 0.82 -6.10 1.03
N ALA A 17 0.13 -5.45 1.96
CA ALA A 17 0.69 -4.90 3.18
C ALA A 17 1.43 -5.97 3.98
N CYS A 18 2.55 -5.57 4.60
CA CYS A 18 3.30 -6.39 5.56
C CYS A 18 3.75 -7.75 5.03
N THR A 19 3.99 -7.85 3.71
CA THR A 19 4.54 -9.04 3.09
C THR A 19 6.04 -8.92 2.87
N ASN A 20 6.70 -10.08 2.80
CA ASN A 20 8.11 -10.19 2.39
C ASN A 20 8.24 -10.55 0.90
N LEU A 21 7.20 -10.25 0.10
CA LEU A 21 7.23 -10.46 -1.34
C LEU A 21 8.24 -9.50 -1.98
N GLU A 22 8.86 -9.95 -3.08
CA GLU A 22 9.89 -9.15 -3.76
C GLU A 22 9.33 -7.83 -4.29
N ASN A 23 10.12 -6.78 -4.17
CA ASN A 23 9.86 -5.51 -4.86
C ASN A 23 9.89 -5.72 -6.39
N ARG A 24 9.29 -4.76 -7.10
CA ARG A 24 9.12 -4.80 -8.55
C ARG A 24 9.77 -3.61 -9.22
N ILE A 25 10.21 -3.79 -10.45
CA ILE A 25 10.78 -2.74 -11.31
C ILE A 25 9.99 -2.71 -12.62
N PHE A 26 9.66 -1.52 -13.13
CA PHE A 26 8.97 -1.39 -14.41
C PHE A 26 9.84 -1.90 -15.56
N THR A 27 9.24 -2.66 -16.47
CA THR A 27 9.99 -3.20 -17.60
C THR A 27 10.52 -2.11 -18.53
N GLU A 28 9.79 -1.01 -18.66
CA GLU A 28 10.17 0.17 -19.44
C GLU A 28 11.43 0.82 -18.88
N GLU A 29 11.52 0.96 -17.55
CA GLU A 29 12.73 1.47 -16.89
C GLU A 29 13.90 0.51 -17.12
N VAL A 30 13.70 -0.80 -17.00
CA VAL A 30 14.74 -1.80 -17.28
C VAL A 30 15.27 -1.67 -18.71
N LEU A 31 14.37 -1.53 -19.69
CA LEU A 31 14.73 -1.35 -21.10
C LEU A 31 15.51 -0.05 -21.37
N GLU A 32 15.26 1.00 -20.59
CA GLU A 32 15.99 2.27 -20.67
C GLU A 32 17.36 2.19 -19.99
N ILE A 33 17.44 1.51 -18.84
CA ILE A 33 18.64 1.42 -18.02
C ILE A 33 19.73 0.56 -18.69
N ILE A 34 19.35 -0.56 -19.33
CA ILE A 34 20.32 -1.51 -19.92
C ILE A 34 21.32 -0.81 -20.86
N PRO A 35 20.90 -0.06 -21.91
CA PRO A 35 21.84 0.64 -22.79
C PRO A 35 22.70 1.68 -22.08
N ILE A 36 22.17 2.35 -21.04
CA ILE A 36 22.87 3.39 -20.29
C ILE A 36 24.01 2.77 -19.48
N VAL A 37 23.75 1.69 -18.73
CA VAL A 37 24.75 1.00 -17.92
C VAL A 37 25.84 0.39 -18.79
N LEU A 38 25.46 -0.25 -19.91
CA LEU A 38 26.41 -0.84 -20.85
C LEU A 38 27.35 0.21 -21.48
N ARG A 39 26.84 1.43 -21.75
CA ARG A 39 27.67 2.54 -22.20
C ARG A 39 28.67 2.99 -21.13
N GLN A 40 28.25 3.06 -19.87
CA GLN A 40 29.12 3.38 -18.74
C GLN A 40 30.19 2.31 -18.50
N GLN A 41 29.85 1.04 -18.71
CA GLN A 41 30.77 -0.11 -18.63
C GLN A 41 31.78 -0.17 -19.79
N GLY A 42 31.58 0.63 -20.85
CA GLY A 42 32.44 0.61 -22.05
C GLY A 42 32.09 -0.48 -23.06
N THR A 43 30.92 -1.12 -22.92
CA THR A 43 30.40 -2.15 -23.84
C THR A 43 29.05 -1.72 -24.43
N PRO A 44 28.97 -0.57 -25.14
CA PRO A 44 27.70 -0.03 -25.60
C PRO A 44 27.03 -0.96 -26.62
N ILE A 45 25.71 -1.06 -26.54
CA ILE A 45 24.87 -1.75 -27.54
C ILE A 45 24.07 -0.73 -28.36
N SER A 46 23.64 -1.13 -29.55
CA SER A 46 22.70 -0.35 -30.35
C SER A 46 21.26 -0.56 -29.87
N ASP A 47 20.37 0.39 -30.14
CA ASP A 47 18.95 0.26 -29.80
C ASP A 47 18.28 -0.93 -30.52
N ASN A 48 18.81 -1.33 -31.67
CA ASN A 48 18.36 -2.48 -32.45
C ASN A 48 19.01 -3.81 -32.03
N HIS A 49 19.69 -3.85 -30.88
CA HIS A 49 20.29 -5.08 -30.37
C HIS A 49 19.22 -6.19 -30.22
N GLU A 50 19.48 -7.36 -30.80
CA GLU A 50 18.49 -8.44 -30.94
C GLU A 50 17.85 -8.83 -29.60
N LEU A 51 18.66 -8.98 -28.55
CA LEU A 51 18.16 -9.34 -27.22
C LEU A 51 17.26 -8.25 -26.62
N LEU A 52 17.58 -6.98 -26.84
CA LEU A 52 16.80 -5.86 -26.34
C LEU A 52 15.44 -5.79 -27.06
N GLN A 53 15.43 -6.06 -28.37
CA GLN A 53 14.20 -6.14 -29.16
C GLN A 53 13.33 -7.34 -28.75
N LYS A 54 13.94 -8.49 -28.44
CA LYS A 54 13.21 -9.64 -27.88
C LYS A 54 12.54 -9.30 -26.55
N LEU A 55 13.24 -8.63 -25.63
CA LEU A 55 12.64 -8.19 -24.36
C LEU A 55 11.51 -7.18 -24.58
N ARG A 56 11.68 -6.19 -25.46
CA ARG A 56 10.61 -5.25 -25.84
C ARG A 56 9.37 -5.97 -26.36
N GLY A 57 9.56 -6.98 -27.21
CA GLY A 57 8.46 -7.80 -27.73
C GLY A 57 7.80 -8.65 -26.64
N PHE A 58 8.59 -9.28 -25.77
CA PHE A 58 8.12 -10.16 -24.71
C PHE A 58 7.34 -9.42 -23.62
N TRP A 59 7.76 -8.21 -23.25
CA TRP A 59 7.11 -7.40 -22.21
C TRP A 59 5.96 -6.54 -22.69
N LYS A 60 5.64 -6.55 -23.99
CA LYS A 60 4.52 -5.80 -24.54
C LYS A 60 3.17 -6.42 -24.12
N ILE A 61 2.39 -5.69 -23.32
CA ILE A 61 1.09 -6.16 -22.81
C ILE A 61 -0.03 -6.06 -23.87
N GLY A 62 0.06 -5.08 -24.78
CA GLY A 62 -0.98 -4.84 -25.80
C GLY A 62 -2.29 -4.26 -25.25
N VAL A 63 -2.29 -3.79 -24.00
CA VAL A 63 -3.45 -3.21 -23.31
C VAL A 63 -3.04 -1.85 -22.73
N ASP A 64 -3.62 -0.77 -23.25
CA ASP A 64 -3.16 0.61 -23.00
C ASP A 64 -3.30 1.11 -21.54
N HIS A 65 -4.07 0.41 -20.71
CA HIS A 65 -4.29 0.80 -19.31
C HIS A 65 -3.47 -0.04 -18.31
N LEU A 66 -2.62 -0.94 -18.81
CA LEU A 66 -1.79 -1.81 -17.99
C LEU A 66 -0.30 -1.49 -18.18
N TYR A 67 0.45 -1.60 -17.08
CA TYR A 67 1.89 -1.36 -17.03
C TYR A 67 2.59 -2.58 -16.50
N ASN A 68 3.66 -3.03 -17.17
CA ASN A 68 4.32 -4.28 -16.83
C ASN A 68 5.49 -4.05 -15.89
N SER A 69 5.75 -5.02 -15.03
CA SER A 69 6.88 -4.99 -14.12
C SER A 69 7.43 -6.40 -13.90
N ILE A 70 8.67 -6.48 -13.44
CA ILE A 70 9.36 -7.73 -13.10
C ILE A 70 9.84 -7.68 -11.65
N THR A 71 10.07 -8.83 -11.04
CA THR A 71 10.64 -8.91 -9.69
C THR A 71 12.13 -8.53 -9.69
N LEU A 72 12.70 -8.32 -8.50
CA LEU A 72 14.15 -8.09 -8.37
C LEU A 72 14.96 -9.28 -8.88
N THR A 73 14.52 -10.51 -8.60
CA THR A 73 15.17 -11.73 -9.11
C THR A 73 15.15 -11.78 -10.65
N GLU A 74 14.02 -11.48 -11.28
CA GLU A 74 13.92 -11.40 -12.75
C GLU A 74 14.80 -10.30 -13.32
N PHE A 75 14.88 -9.14 -12.65
CA PHE A 75 15.76 -8.04 -13.05
C PHE A 75 17.23 -8.45 -13.01
N GLU A 76 17.68 -9.12 -11.95
CA GLU A 76 19.06 -9.62 -11.85
C GLU A 76 19.41 -10.59 -12.99
N GLN A 77 18.49 -11.50 -13.34
CA GLN A 77 18.67 -12.41 -14.47
C GLN A 77 18.83 -11.64 -15.79
N VAL A 78 18.04 -10.58 -15.98
CA VAL A 78 18.19 -9.69 -17.15
C VAL A 78 19.57 -9.03 -17.16
N LEU A 79 20.05 -8.52 -16.02
CA LEU A 79 21.39 -7.92 -15.94
C LEU A 79 22.50 -8.94 -16.30
N ASP A 80 22.36 -10.19 -15.84
CA ASP A 80 23.29 -11.27 -16.15
C ASP A 80 23.29 -11.63 -17.63
N LEU A 81 22.12 -11.64 -18.29
CA LEU A 81 22.00 -11.88 -19.73
C LEU A 81 22.77 -10.87 -20.59
N PHE A 82 22.91 -9.62 -20.12
CA PHE A 82 23.67 -8.57 -20.80
C PHE A 82 25.12 -8.45 -20.31
N GLY A 83 25.53 -9.24 -19.32
CA GLY A 83 26.86 -9.14 -18.70
C GLY A 83 27.08 -7.77 -18.03
N ILE A 84 26.04 -7.21 -17.41
CA ILE A 84 26.10 -5.92 -16.73
C ILE A 84 26.78 -6.07 -15.36
N ASN A 85 27.76 -5.20 -15.08
CA ASN A 85 28.33 -5.04 -13.76
C ASN A 85 27.28 -4.42 -12.81
N LYS A 86 26.68 -5.26 -11.97
CA LYS A 86 25.65 -4.88 -11.00
C LYS A 86 26.10 -3.79 -10.02
N GLN A 87 27.41 -3.61 -9.79
CA GLN A 87 27.94 -2.55 -8.91
C GLN A 87 27.71 -1.13 -9.45
N LEU A 88 27.41 -0.99 -10.75
CA LEU A 88 27.08 0.30 -11.37
C LEU A 88 25.63 0.73 -11.10
N ILE A 89 24.81 -0.18 -10.59
CA ILE A 89 23.39 0.00 -10.35
C ILE A 89 23.13 0.08 -8.84
N THR A 90 22.26 0.99 -8.42
CA THR A 90 21.74 1.07 -7.06
C THR A 90 20.23 1.01 -7.10
N ILE A 91 19.67 -0.02 -6.45
CA ILE A 91 18.24 -0.14 -6.27
C ILE A 91 17.84 0.74 -5.08
N VAL A 92 16.84 1.59 -5.28
CA VAL A 92 16.26 2.44 -4.25
C VAL A 92 14.77 2.16 -4.12
N GLU A 93 14.18 2.42 -2.96
CA GLU A 93 12.72 2.36 -2.81
C GLU A 93 12.06 3.49 -3.58
N ASP A 94 10.86 3.24 -4.12
CA ASP A 94 10.09 4.26 -4.82
C ASP A 94 9.63 5.36 -3.85
N PRO A 95 10.10 6.63 -3.99
CA PRO A 95 9.73 7.70 -3.09
C PRO A 95 8.25 8.08 -3.21
N GLY A 96 7.63 7.82 -4.37
CA GLY A 96 6.20 8.04 -4.59
C GLY A 96 5.35 7.12 -3.73
N HIS A 97 5.69 5.84 -3.69
CA HIS A 97 5.05 4.82 -2.88
C HIS A 97 5.13 5.14 -1.37
N ASP A 98 6.31 5.55 -0.89
CA ASP A 98 6.49 5.89 0.53
C ASP A 98 5.72 7.15 0.95
N SER A 99 5.73 8.16 0.07
CA SER A 99 4.97 9.39 0.26
C SER A 99 3.47 9.09 0.25
N GLY A 100 2.99 8.30 -0.72
CA GLY A 100 1.59 7.93 -0.84
C GLY A 100 1.10 7.05 0.32
N ARG A 101 1.95 6.16 0.85
CA ARG A 101 1.64 5.39 2.07
C ARG A 101 1.47 6.31 3.29
N THR A 102 2.32 7.32 3.40
CA THR A 102 2.22 8.31 4.49
C THR A 102 0.94 9.14 4.35
N GLU A 103 0.63 9.61 3.13
CA GLU A 103 -0.60 10.33 2.82
C GLU A 103 -1.84 9.49 3.15
N MET A 104 -1.84 8.21 2.79
CA MET A 104 -2.93 7.29 3.07
C MET A 104 -3.15 7.10 4.58
N ARG A 105 -2.08 6.97 5.38
CA ARG A 105 -2.19 6.89 6.84
C ARG A 105 -2.81 8.16 7.41
N GLU A 106 -2.36 9.32 6.96
CA GLU A 106 -2.77 10.61 7.50
C GLU A 106 -4.18 11.00 7.06
N HIS A 107 -4.52 10.84 5.79
CA HIS A 107 -5.75 11.40 5.22
C HIS A 107 -6.75 10.32 4.75
N GLY A 108 -6.39 9.04 4.81
CA GLY A 108 -7.18 7.95 4.25
C GLY A 108 -7.00 7.82 2.74
N GLY A 109 -7.91 7.10 2.09
CA GLY A 109 -7.85 6.87 0.64
C GLY A 109 -7.06 5.61 0.29
N TYR A 110 -6.19 5.71 -0.72
CA TYR A 110 -5.49 4.61 -1.38
C TYR A 110 -4.09 5.07 -1.83
N ASN A 111 -3.14 4.13 -1.89
CA ASN A 111 -1.76 4.42 -2.28
C ASN A 111 -1.61 4.49 -3.80
N LYS A 112 -0.85 5.46 -4.31
CA LYS A 112 -0.69 5.73 -5.76
C LYS A 112 0.78 5.73 -6.13
N ILE A 113 1.08 5.26 -7.34
CA ILE A 113 2.43 5.23 -7.91
C ILE A 113 2.42 5.96 -9.25
N LEU A 114 3.54 6.57 -9.62
CA LEU A 114 3.75 7.09 -10.97
C LEU A 114 4.45 6.03 -11.83
N SER A 115 3.87 5.71 -12.98
CA SER A 115 4.51 4.90 -14.01
C SER A 115 5.66 5.68 -14.69
N PRO A 116 6.50 5.02 -15.50
CA PRO A 116 7.64 5.66 -16.17
C PRO A 116 7.24 6.83 -17.09
N ASP A 117 6.04 6.77 -17.69
CA ASP A 117 5.44 7.85 -18.49
C ASP A 117 4.72 8.91 -17.65
N CYS A 118 4.93 8.93 -16.32
CA CYS A 118 4.31 9.84 -15.36
C CYS A 118 2.78 9.72 -15.26
N THR A 119 2.19 8.59 -15.66
CA THR A 119 0.77 8.30 -15.42
C THR A 119 0.55 7.82 -13.98
N VAL A 120 -0.56 8.23 -13.36
CA VAL A 120 -0.94 7.72 -12.03
C VAL A 120 -1.53 6.33 -12.18
N ILE A 121 -0.94 5.36 -11.49
CA ILE A 121 -1.28 3.94 -11.56
C ILE A 121 -1.45 3.36 -10.16
N LEU A 122 -2.20 2.27 -10.08
CA LEU A 122 -2.45 1.49 -8.87
C LEU A 122 -2.04 0.04 -9.10
N ASP A 123 -1.53 -0.62 -8.07
CA ASP A 123 -1.49 -2.07 -8.06
C ASP A 123 -2.93 -2.65 -7.92
N PRO A 124 -3.13 -3.95 -8.20
CA PRO A 124 -4.46 -4.56 -8.13
C PRO A 124 -5.16 -4.44 -6.76
N TYR A 125 -4.40 -4.42 -5.65
CA TYR A 125 -4.97 -4.31 -4.31
C TYR A 125 -5.51 -2.90 -4.08
N GLN A 126 -4.71 -1.88 -4.37
CA GLN A 126 -5.14 -0.48 -4.26
C GLN A 126 -6.26 -0.14 -5.25
N ALA A 127 -6.30 -0.80 -6.42
CA ALA A 127 -7.41 -0.68 -7.36
C ALA A 127 -8.74 -1.23 -6.80
N VAL A 128 -8.71 -2.38 -6.14
CA VAL A 128 -9.86 -2.93 -5.40
C VAL A 128 -10.32 -1.97 -4.31
N LEU A 129 -9.39 -1.45 -3.50
CA LEU A 129 -9.70 -0.47 -2.46
C LEU A 129 -10.35 0.79 -3.05
N TYR A 130 -9.80 1.32 -4.15
CA TYR A 130 -10.35 2.50 -4.82
C TYR A 130 -11.80 2.29 -5.24
N VAL A 131 -12.08 1.19 -5.95
CA VAL A 131 -13.43 0.89 -6.45
C VAL A 131 -14.40 0.74 -5.28
N PHE A 132 -13.99 0.04 -4.23
CA PHE A 132 -14.77 -0.12 -3.02
C PHE A 132 -15.08 1.24 -2.37
N GLN A 133 -14.06 2.04 -2.06
CA GLN A 133 -14.22 3.35 -1.42
C GLN A 133 -15.06 4.32 -2.26
N ALA A 134 -14.95 4.26 -3.59
CA ALA A 134 -15.67 5.15 -4.49
C ALA A 134 -17.16 4.82 -4.64
N LEU A 135 -17.56 3.56 -4.42
CA LEU A 135 -18.89 3.06 -4.79
C LEU A 135 -19.69 2.43 -3.65
N VAL A 136 -19.04 1.89 -2.61
CA VAL A 136 -19.71 1.11 -1.55
C VAL A 136 -20.07 1.97 -0.32
N PRO A 137 -19.13 2.68 0.33
CA PRO A 137 -19.48 3.53 1.46
C PRO A 137 -20.47 4.63 1.09
N GLY A 138 -21.37 4.94 2.04
CA GLY A 138 -22.38 5.98 1.87
C GLY A 138 -23.72 5.50 1.34
N VAL A 139 -23.87 4.21 1.07
CA VAL A 139 -25.14 3.55 0.74
C VAL A 139 -25.46 2.53 1.81
N ASN A 140 -26.68 2.51 2.33
CA ASN A 140 -27.13 1.43 3.23
C ASN A 140 -27.61 0.26 2.38
N TRP A 141 -26.76 -0.75 2.22
CA TRP A 141 -26.98 -1.88 1.33
C TRP A 141 -28.03 -2.89 1.84
N LYS A 142 -28.54 -2.69 3.06
CA LYS A 142 -29.51 -3.58 3.72
C LYS A 142 -30.95 -3.08 3.57
N THR A 143 -31.20 -1.80 3.83
CA THR A 143 -32.56 -1.26 3.96
C THR A 143 -32.91 -0.17 2.96
N GLU A 144 -31.92 0.45 2.31
CA GLU A 144 -32.16 1.59 1.43
C GLU A 144 -32.83 1.19 0.12
N LYS A 145 -33.73 2.05 -0.36
CA LYS A 145 -34.46 1.85 -1.62
C LYS A 145 -34.36 3.11 -2.47
N CYS A 146 -34.04 2.93 -3.75
CA CYS A 146 -34.03 4.01 -4.71
C CYS A 146 -35.48 4.37 -5.09
N PRO A 147 -35.90 5.64 -4.94
CA PRO A 147 -37.24 6.07 -5.34
C PRO A 147 -37.38 6.24 -6.87
N LEU A 148 -36.26 6.30 -7.59
CA LEU A 148 -36.25 6.60 -9.04
C LEU A 148 -36.28 5.33 -9.91
N HIS A 149 -35.68 4.23 -9.42
CA HIS A 149 -35.44 3.03 -10.23
C HIS A 149 -35.76 1.76 -9.43
N GLU A 150 -36.53 0.85 -10.02
CA GLU A 150 -36.78 -0.48 -9.45
C GLU A 150 -35.49 -1.31 -9.45
N ASN A 151 -35.28 -2.14 -8.41
CA ASN A 151 -34.11 -3.03 -8.27
C ASN A 151 -32.73 -2.35 -8.39
N CYS A 152 -32.67 -1.03 -8.24
CA CYS A 152 -31.48 -0.22 -8.47
C CYS A 152 -30.28 -0.68 -7.64
N LEU A 153 -30.50 -0.95 -6.35
CA LEU A 153 -29.44 -1.37 -5.42
C LEU A 153 -28.82 -2.72 -5.83
N LYS A 154 -29.65 -3.67 -6.27
CA LYS A 154 -29.20 -4.98 -6.77
C LYS A 154 -28.38 -4.83 -8.05
N MET A 155 -28.84 -4.00 -8.99
CA MET A 155 -28.13 -3.75 -10.25
C MET A 155 -26.78 -3.07 -10.01
N LEU A 156 -26.74 -2.07 -9.12
CA LEU A 156 -25.48 -1.43 -8.72
C LEU A 156 -24.51 -2.42 -8.11
N LYS A 157 -24.97 -3.25 -7.17
CA LYS A 157 -24.14 -4.27 -6.52
C LYS A 157 -23.51 -5.22 -7.54
N ILE A 158 -24.27 -5.70 -8.52
CA ILE A 158 -23.76 -6.57 -9.60
C ILE A 158 -22.64 -5.86 -10.38
N GLN A 159 -22.86 -4.61 -10.79
CA GLN A 159 -21.86 -3.86 -11.56
C GLN A 159 -20.60 -3.53 -10.75
N ILE A 160 -20.75 -3.23 -9.46
CA ILE A 160 -19.62 -3.01 -8.55
C ILE A 160 -18.81 -4.30 -8.40
N LEU A 161 -19.46 -5.45 -8.16
CA LEU A 161 -18.80 -6.74 -8.05
C LEU A 161 -18.08 -7.15 -9.34
N GLU A 162 -18.64 -6.84 -10.50
CA GLU A 162 -18.01 -7.08 -11.80
C GLU A 162 -16.70 -6.31 -11.94
N VAL A 163 -16.69 -5.01 -11.60
CA VAL A 163 -15.47 -4.20 -11.65
C VAL A 163 -14.46 -4.64 -10.60
N LEU A 164 -14.89 -4.95 -9.37
CA LEU A 164 -13.99 -5.45 -8.32
C LEU A 164 -13.33 -6.76 -8.76
N LYS A 165 -14.11 -7.69 -9.33
CA LYS A 165 -13.60 -8.95 -9.87
C LYS A 165 -12.55 -8.70 -10.96
N GLU A 166 -12.82 -7.82 -11.91
CA GLU A 166 -11.87 -7.44 -12.96
C GLU A 166 -10.53 -6.96 -12.37
N MET A 167 -10.55 -6.14 -11.31
CA MET A 167 -9.31 -5.70 -10.66
C MET A 167 -8.54 -6.86 -10.04
N THR A 168 -9.22 -7.87 -9.49
CA THR A 168 -8.56 -9.06 -8.92
C THR A 168 -7.99 -10.02 -9.96
N GLU A 169 -8.47 -9.98 -11.21
CA GLU A 169 -7.99 -10.82 -12.31
C GLU A 169 -6.73 -10.25 -12.97
N VAL A 170 -6.38 -9.00 -12.67
CA VAL A 170 -5.11 -8.41 -13.08
C VAL A 170 -3.96 -9.16 -12.41
N ARG A 171 -2.97 -9.56 -13.22
CA ARG A 171 -1.81 -10.31 -12.75
C ARG A 171 -0.98 -9.45 -11.81
N GLU A 172 -0.35 -10.08 -10.82
CA GLU A 172 0.48 -9.42 -9.80
C GLU A 172 1.64 -8.59 -10.38
N ASN A 173 2.04 -8.88 -11.62
CA ASN A 173 3.12 -8.17 -12.30
C ASN A 173 2.66 -6.96 -13.10
N HIS A 174 1.38 -6.61 -13.02
CA HIS A 174 0.80 -5.48 -13.72
C HIS A 174 0.27 -4.42 -12.76
N PHE A 175 0.38 -3.17 -13.18
CA PHE A 175 -0.30 -2.03 -12.58
C PHE A 175 -1.38 -1.50 -13.52
N ILE A 176 -2.37 -0.81 -12.97
CA ILE A 176 -3.57 -0.37 -13.67
C ILE A 176 -3.63 1.16 -13.64
N SER A 177 -3.92 1.78 -14.78
CA SER A 177 -4.14 3.23 -14.85
C SER A 177 -5.29 3.67 -13.95
N LEU A 178 -5.05 4.62 -13.05
CA LEU A 178 -6.09 5.20 -12.21
C LEU A 178 -7.22 5.80 -13.06
N ARG A 179 -6.88 6.42 -14.19
CA ARG A 179 -7.86 6.99 -15.13
C ARG A 179 -8.85 5.94 -15.65
N TYR A 180 -8.37 4.73 -15.93
CA TYR A 180 -9.22 3.62 -16.37
C TYR A 180 -10.23 3.22 -15.28
N ILE A 181 -9.76 3.07 -14.05
CA ILE A 181 -10.57 2.71 -12.89
C ILE A 181 -11.59 3.81 -12.59
N MET A 182 -11.15 5.08 -12.60
CA MET A 182 -12.01 6.25 -12.43
C MET A 182 -13.17 6.26 -13.42
N ASN A 183 -12.90 6.02 -14.71
CA ASN A 183 -13.94 5.99 -15.74
C ASN A 183 -15.00 4.91 -15.48
N LYS A 184 -14.61 3.73 -14.99
CA LYS A 184 -15.56 2.69 -14.58
C LYS A 184 -16.40 3.13 -13.39
N THR A 185 -15.78 3.68 -12.34
CA THR A 185 -16.51 4.15 -11.16
C THR A 185 -17.49 5.29 -11.51
N VAL A 186 -17.10 6.24 -12.36
CA VAL A 186 -17.98 7.31 -12.84
C VAL A 186 -19.17 6.75 -13.62
N THR A 187 -18.94 5.71 -14.43
CA THR A 187 -20.02 5.06 -15.19
C THR A 187 -21.04 4.43 -14.26
N ILE A 188 -20.60 3.70 -13.22
CA ILE A 188 -21.51 3.10 -12.22
C ILE A 188 -22.24 4.19 -11.43
N ARG A 189 -21.56 5.26 -11.00
CA ARG A 189 -22.20 6.35 -10.25
C ARG A 189 -23.35 7.00 -11.02
N LYS A 190 -23.22 7.12 -12.35
CA LYS A 190 -24.27 7.67 -13.23
C LYS A 190 -25.50 6.77 -13.33
N MET A 191 -25.42 5.49 -12.95
CA MET A 191 -26.59 4.60 -12.96
C MET A 191 -27.63 4.99 -11.89
N CYS A 192 -27.23 5.74 -10.85
CA CYS A 192 -28.18 6.21 -9.84
C CYS A 192 -27.73 7.51 -9.16
N GLU A 193 -28.33 8.62 -9.59
CA GLU A 193 -28.10 9.93 -8.98
C GLU A 193 -28.55 10.00 -7.52
N PHE A 194 -29.61 9.26 -7.15
CA PHE A 194 -30.10 9.22 -5.77
C PHE A 194 -29.02 8.75 -4.79
N TYR A 195 -28.24 7.72 -5.15
CA TYR A 195 -27.17 7.21 -4.29
C TYR A 195 -25.92 8.09 -4.29
N TYR A 196 -25.51 8.62 -5.45
CA TYR A 196 -24.18 9.18 -5.62
C TYR A 196 -24.10 10.71 -5.82
N SER A 197 -25.23 11.38 -6.04
CA SER A 197 -25.31 12.83 -6.29
C SER A 197 -26.10 13.58 -5.21
N THR A 198 -26.95 12.90 -4.44
CA THR A 198 -27.69 13.52 -3.33
C THR A 198 -26.78 13.73 -2.12
N THR A 199 -26.80 14.93 -1.53
CA THR A 199 -26.13 15.17 -0.24
C THR A 199 -26.79 14.33 0.86
N ARG A 200 -26.00 13.51 1.55
CA ARG A 200 -26.46 12.62 2.62
C ARG A 200 -26.15 13.21 4.00
N GLY A 201 -26.90 12.77 5.02
CA GLY A 201 -26.83 13.31 6.39
C GLY A 201 -25.47 13.12 7.10
N THR A 202 -24.58 12.28 6.56
CA THR A 202 -23.22 12.02 7.05
C THR A 202 -22.21 12.46 5.99
N THR A 203 -21.75 13.71 6.09
CA THR A 203 -20.96 14.34 5.02
C THR A 203 -19.48 13.92 4.97
N ASP A 204 -18.95 13.31 6.03
CA ASP A 204 -17.52 12.92 6.12
C ASP A 204 -17.35 11.50 6.69
N ILE A 205 -17.78 10.50 5.91
CA ILE A 205 -17.72 9.08 6.25
C ILE A 205 -16.27 8.59 6.37
N PHE A 206 -15.35 9.17 5.60
CA PHE A 206 -13.93 8.81 5.58
C PHE A 206 -13.08 9.60 6.57
N LEU A 207 -13.67 10.58 7.27
CA LEU A 207 -12.95 11.47 8.20
C LEU A 207 -11.78 12.17 7.52
N VAL A 208 -11.96 12.63 6.29
CA VAL A 208 -10.90 13.24 5.45
C VAL A 208 -10.36 14.52 6.09
N SER A 209 -11.20 15.19 6.89
CA SER A 209 -10.83 16.45 7.57
C SER A 209 -9.93 16.24 8.80
N PHE A 210 -9.58 15.00 9.13
CA PHE A 210 -8.80 14.65 10.31
C PHE A 210 -7.52 13.92 9.89
N SER A 211 -6.44 14.10 10.64
CA SER A 211 -5.25 13.25 10.52
C SER A 211 -5.54 11.86 11.11
N GLY A 212 -4.83 10.83 10.65
CA GLY A 212 -4.94 9.47 11.18
C GLY A 212 -4.61 9.37 12.67
N ASP A 213 -3.68 10.21 13.13
CA ASP A 213 -3.24 10.28 14.53
C ASP A 213 -4.17 11.13 15.42
N ASP A 214 -5.14 11.84 14.84
CA ASP A 214 -6.15 12.57 15.60
C ASP A 214 -7.11 11.61 16.30
N THR A 215 -7.94 12.17 17.19
CA THR A 215 -9.04 11.46 17.83
C THR A 215 -10.38 12.11 17.51
N ILE A 216 -11.41 11.30 17.44
CA ILE A 216 -12.81 11.74 17.31
C ILE A 216 -13.62 11.27 18.51
N SER A 217 -14.69 11.99 18.84
CA SER A 217 -15.64 11.52 19.85
C SER A 217 -16.31 10.21 19.40
N GLU A 218 -16.59 9.31 20.34
CA GLU A 218 -17.39 8.09 20.07
C GLU A 218 -18.72 8.43 19.38
N GLY A 219 -19.38 9.51 19.81
CA GLY A 219 -20.63 9.97 19.22
C GLY A 219 -20.54 10.30 17.72
N LYS A 220 -19.36 10.66 17.20
CA LYS A 220 -19.15 10.90 15.77
C LYS A 220 -19.11 9.58 14.99
N TYR A 221 -18.38 8.59 15.49
CA TYR A 221 -18.39 7.23 14.93
C TYR A 221 -19.80 6.61 15.03
N ARG A 222 -20.46 6.79 16.18
CA ARG A 222 -21.83 6.31 16.43
C ARG A 222 -22.84 6.76 15.40
N LYS A 223 -22.86 8.06 15.11
CA LYS A 223 -23.74 8.63 14.08
C LYS A 223 -23.57 7.93 12.72
N THR A 224 -22.34 7.59 12.34
CA THR A 224 -22.09 6.91 11.07
C THR A 224 -22.62 5.48 11.09
N TRP A 225 -22.30 4.69 12.12
CA TRP A 225 -22.71 3.28 12.13
C TRP A 225 -24.21 3.09 12.35
N GLU A 226 -24.85 3.95 13.16
CA GLU A 226 -26.30 3.95 13.36
C GLU A 226 -27.04 4.35 12.07
N PHE A 227 -26.58 5.40 11.38
CA PHE A 227 -27.24 5.90 10.18
C PHE A 227 -27.20 4.90 9.01
N PHE A 228 -26.07 4.22 8.82
CA PHE A 228 -25.91 3.24 7.74
C PHE A 228 -26.23 1.81 8.13
N GLU A 229 -26.58 1.55 9.40
CA GLU A 229 -26.80 0.20 9.94
C GLU A 229 -25.61 -0.75 9.65
N ILE A 230 -24.38 -0.24 9.75
CA ILE A 230 -23.16 -1.06 9.66
C ILE A 230 -22.78 -1.59 11.05
N SER A 231 -21.96 -2.63 11.07
CA SER A 231 -21.52 -3.27 12.32
C SER A 231 -20.78 -2.30 13.24
N GLU A 232 -21.01 -2.48 14.54
CA GLU A 232 -20.31 -1.75 15.57
C GLU A 232 -19.11 -2.55 16.10
N PHE A 233 -17.93 -1.96 15.98
CA PHE A 233 -16.72 -2.45 16.63
C PHE A 233 -16.35 -1.57 17.81
N ARG A 234 -16.53 -2.09 19.04
CA ARG A 234 -16.13 -1.45 20.31
C ARG A 234 -15.00 -2.17 21.05
N ASN A 235 -14.78 -3.45 20.76
CA ASN A 235 -13.98 -4.36 21.58
C ASN A 235 -12.51 -4.51 21.11
N PHE A 236 -12.05 -3.67 20.20
CA PHE A 236 -10.71 -3.81 19.63
C PHE A 236 -9.59 -3.36 20.60
N PHE A 237 -9.88 -2.42 21.52
CA PHE A 237 -9.00 -2.04 22.62
C PHE A 237 -9.73 -2.24 23.94
N LEU A 238 -9.76 -3.47 24.44
CA LEU A 238 -10.35 -3.82 25.73
C LEU A 238 -9.53 -3.21 26.88
N ASP A 239 -9.74 -1.94 27.14
CA ASP A 239 -9.66 -1.41 28.50
C ASP A 239 -11.13 -1.32 28.98
N LEU A 240 -11.73 -2.48 29.30
CA LEU A 240 -13.16 -2.65 29.66
C LEU A 240 -13.62 -1.71 30.79
N GLU A 241 -12.69 -1.13 31.55
CA GLU A 241 -12.95 -0.23 32.67
C GLU A 241 -13.04 1.25 32.27
N LYS A 242 -12.68 1.62 31.03
CA LYS A 242 -12.76 3.00 30.55
C LYS A 242 -13.77 3.10 29.41
N SER A 243 -14.84 3.87 29.61
CA SER A 243 -15.67 4.31 28.49
C SER A 243 -14.77 5.03 27.48
N MET A 244 -14.64 4.49 26.26
CA MET A 244 -13.91 5.15 25.18
C MET A 244 -14.66 6.42 24.76
N SER A 245 -14.44 7.53 25.46
CA SER A 245 -15.02 8.83 25.08
C SER A 245 -14.49 9.33 23.73
N SER A 246 -13.31 8.85 23.32
CA SER A 246 -12.64 9.18 22.07
C SER A 246 -12.02 7.96 21.40
N LEU A 247 -12.00 7.97 20.06
CA LEU A 247 -11.47 6.93 19.18
C LEU A 247 -10.42 7.53 18.24
N PRO A 248 -9.22 6.92 18.10
CA PRO A 248 -8.28 7.28 17.04
C PRO A 248 -8.91 7.24 15.63
N VAL A 249 -8.61 8.24 14.81
CA VAL A 249 -9.20 8.39 13.47
C VAL A 249 -8.85 7.23 12.55
N TRP A 250 -7.60 6.77 12.56
CA TRP A 250 -7.20 5.59 11.76
C TRP A 250 -8.09 4.37 12.06
N MET A 251 -8.45 4.18 13.33
CA MET A 251 -9.26 3.05 13.76
C MET A 251 -10.72 3.21 13.34
N ALA A 252 -11.26 4.43 13.48
CA ALA A 252 -12.59 4.75 12.97
C ALA A 252 -12.69 4.51 11.46
N ARG A 253 -11.66 4.88 10.69
CA ARG A 253 -11.59 4.62 9.24
C ARG A 253 -11.59 3.13 8.92
N VAL A 254 -10.86 2.31 9.68
CA VAL A 254 -10.86 0.85 9.53
C VAL A 254 -12.25 0.28 9.85
N PHE A 255 -12.84 0.65 10.99
CA PHE A 255 -14.16 0.17 11.42
C PHE A 255 -15.28 0.51 10.46
N ILE A 256 -15.31 1.75 9.96
CA ILE A 256 -16.32 2.18 9.00
C ILE A 256 -16.17 1.37 7.71
N GLN A 257 -14.94 1.21 7.19
CA GLN A 257 -14.72 0.50 5.94
C GLN A 257 -15.02 -1.01 6.05
N ILE A 258 -14.59 -1.67 7.12
CA ILE A 258 -14.90 -3.09 7.32
C ILE A 258 -16.39 -3.32 7.60
N GLY A 259 -17.07 -2.40 8.30
CA GLY A 259 -18.52 -2.47 8.51
C GLY A 259 -19.31 -2.33 7.21
N PHE A 260 -18.89 -1.47 6.29
CA PHE A 260 -19.46 -1.42 4.93
C PHE A 260 -19.15 -2.69 4.14
N ALA A 261 -17.96 -3.27 4.29
CA ALA A 261 -17.61 -4.53 3.62
C ALA A 261 -18.51 -5.67 4.10
N GLU A 262 -18.66 -5.88 5.41
CA GLU A 262 -19.57 -6.89 5.96
C GLU A 262 -21.00 -6.72 5.46
N GLN A 263 -21.51 -5.49 5.44
CA GLN A 263 -22.86 -5.23 4.96
C GLN A 263 -22.99 -5.53 3.45
N PHE A 264 -22.04 -5.10 2.64
CA PHE A 264 -22.06 -5.26 1.19
C PHE A 264 -21.91 -6.74 0.78
N PHE A 265 -21.03 -7.50 1.45
CA PHE A 265 -20.71 -8.89 1.12
C PHE A 265 -21.51 -9.93 1.92
N LYS A 266 -22.44 -9.52 2.80
CA LYS A 266 -23.17 -10.43 3.72
C LYS A 266 -23.71 -11.72 3.09
N GLU A 267 -24.27 -11.63 1.89
CA GLU A 267 -24.88 -12.76 1.17
C GLU A 267 -23.95 -13.34 0.07
N GLU A 268 -22.74 -12.79 -0.09
CA GLU A 268 -21.82 -13.11 -1.18
C GLU A 268 -20.73 -14.08 -0.71
N GLN A 269 -20.94 -15.37 -0.96
CA GLN A 269 -20.03 -16.44 -0.51
C GLN A 269 -19.15 -17.03 -1.64
N SER A 270 -19.16 -16.39 -2.81
CA SER A 270 -18.28 -16.83 -3.91
C SER A 270 -16.80 -16.65 -3.54
N GLU A 271 -15.95 -17.54 -4.04
CA GLU A 271 -14.48 -17.46 -3.86
C GLU A 271 -13.91 -16.09 -4.24
N ASN A 272 -14.42 -15.49 -5.33
CA ASN A 272 -14.03 -14.14 -5.74
C ASN A 272 -14.38 -13.07 -4.70
N CYS A 273 -15.56 -13.16 -4.07
CA CYS A 273 -15.97 -12.21 -3.04
C CYS A 273 -15.13 -12.35 -1.77
N LEU A 274 -14.75 -13.58 -1.40
CA LEU A 274 -13.83 -13.82 -0.29
C LEU A 274 -12.45 -13.24 -0.59
N ARG A 275 -11.94 -13.43 -1.81
CA ARG A 275 -10.66 -12.85 -2.25
C ARG A 275 -10.69 -11.31 -2.23
N ILE A 276 -11.78 -10.69 -2.69
CA ILE A 276 -11.95 -9.23 -2.62
C ILE A 276 -11.93 -8.75 -1.16
N GLN A 277 -12.64 -9.44 -0.27
CA GLN A 277 -12.66 -9.10 1.16
C GLN A 277 -11.27 -9.20 1.81
N GLN A 278 -10.51 -10.25 1.49
CA GLN A 278 -9.12 -10.40 1.96
C GLN A 278 -8.22 -9.27 1.45
N ILE A 279 -8.34 -8.90 0.18
CA ILE A 279 -7.62 -7.76 -0.40
C ILE A 279 -7.96 -6.46 0.33
N LEU A 280 -9.26 -6.21 0.58
CA LEU A 280 -9.71 -5.03 1.31
C LEU A 280 -9.14 -5.00 2.73
N ALA A 281 -9.23 -6.11 3.48
CA ALA A 281 -8.65 -6.20 4.82
C ALA A 281 -7.14 -5.91 4.82
N ASN A 282 -6.40 -6.49 3.87
CA ASN A 282 -4.97 -6.23 3.73
C ASN A 282 -4.68 -4.75 3.41
N CYS A 283 -5.46 -4.13 2.52
CA CYS A 283 -5.32 -2.70 2.19
C CYS A 283 -5.58 -1.79 3.39
N LEU A 284 -6.52 -2.14 4.27
CA LEU A 284 -6.83 -1.35 5.47
C LEU A 284 -5.66 -1.30 6.46
N LEU A 285 -4.72 -2.25 6.40
CA LEU A 285 -3.50 -2.23 7.22
C LEU A 285 -2.57 -1.06 6.90
N PHE A 286 -2.69 -0.44 5.72
CA PHE A 286 -1.94 0.78 5.39
C PHE A 286 -2.38 2.01 6.20
N LEU A 287 -3.60 1.98 6.75
CA LEU A 287 -4.11 3.05 7.63
C LEU A 287 -3.56 2.92 9.06
N VAL A 288 -3.03 1.76 9.42
CA VAL A 288 -2.75 1.38 10.80
C VAL A 288 -1.32 1.78 11.18
N PRO A 289 -1.10 2.37 12.38
CA PRO A 289 0.24 2.56 12.94
C PRO A 289 1.05 1.26 12.97
N LYS A 290 2.35 1.32 12.64
CA LYS A 290 3.20 0.13 12.48
C LYS A 290 3.22 -0.78 13.71
N ASP A 291 3.14 -0.21 14.92
CA ASP A 291 3.10 -0.94 16.20
C ASP A 291 1.77 -1.68 16.46
N ARG A 292 0.73 -1.41 15.65
CA ARG A 292 -0.61 -1.98 15.79
C ARG A 292 -1.01 -2.89 14.62
N THR A 293 -0.18 -3.02 13.60
CA THR A 293 -0.54 -3.72 12.37
C THR A 293 -0.87 -5.20 12.59
N THR A 294 -0.05 -5.94 13.33
CA THR A 294 -0.29 -7.38 13.60
C THR A 294 -1.60 -7.64 14.32
N VAL A 295 -1.89 -6.83 15.34
CA VAL A 295 -3.13 -6.92 16.11
C VAL A 295 -4.34 -6.59 15.22
N THR A 296 -4.21 -5.59 14.36
CA THR A 296 -5.29 -5.20 13.46
C THR A 296 -5.54 -6.25 12.37
N GLU A 297 -4.48 -6.88 11.86
CA GLU A 297 -4.60 -7.98 10.91
C GLU A 297 -5.37 -9.17 11.51
N GLN A 298 -5.05 -9.58 12.74
CA GLN A 298 -5.75 -10.66 13.43
C GLN A 298 -7.24 -10.36 13.62
N PHE A 299 -7.57 -9.13 14.01
CA PHE A 299 -8.95 -8.67 14.11
C PHE A 299 -9.68 -8.71 12.77
N LEU A 300 -9.09 -8.14 11.71
CA LEU A 300 -9.73 -8.14 10.40
C LEU A 300 -9.99 -9.57 9.90
N ASN A 301 -9.03 -10.48 10.10
CA ASN A 301 -9.20 -11.90 9.78
C ASN A 301 -10.32 -12.56 10.60
N SER A 302 -10.45 -12.24 11.89
CA SER A 302 -11.53 -12.76 12.74
C SER A 302 -12.92 -12.34 12.22
N ILE A 303 -13.06 -11.09 11.78
CA ILE A 303 -14.29 -10.57 11.15
C ILE A 303 -14.60 -11.35 9.86
N LEU A 304 -13.61 -11.47 8.97
CA LEU A 304 -13.80 -12.17 7.70
C LEU A 304 -14.15 -13.65 7.88
N ASN A 305 -13.70 -14.28 8.97
CA ASN A 305 -14.02 -15.66 9.32
C ASN A 305 -15.36 -15.82 10.07
N GLY A 306 -16.07 -14.73 10.37
CA GLY A 306 -17.33 -14.75 11.10
C GLY A 306 -17.19 -15.09 12.58
N GLU A 307 -16.02 -14.85 13.18
CA GLU A 307 -15.79 -15.11 14.59
C GLU A 307 -16.48 -14.03 15.46
N PRO A 308 -17.35 -14.41 16.42
CA PRO A 308 -18.29 -13.45 16.99
C PRO A 308 -17.68 -12.34 17.84
N GLN A 309 -16.48 -12.50 18.42
CA GLN A 309 -15.87 -11.48 19.29
C GLN A 309 -14.35 -11.65 19.33
N PHE A 310 -13.63 -10.76 18.67
CA PHE A 310 -12.19 -10.64 18.88
C PHE A 310 -11.94 -9.94 20.22
N SER A 311 -11.56 -10.72 21.24
CA SER A 311 -11.09 -10.18 22.52
C SER A 311 -9.57 -10.26 22.56
N LEU A 312 -8.90 -9.14 22.29
CA LEU A 312 -7.45 -9.05 22.46
C LEU A 312 -7.15 -8.53 23.86
N ASN A 313 -6.48 -9.34 24.68
CA ASN A 313 -5.93 -8.86 25.94
C ASN A 313 -4.69 -7.98 25.65
N LEU A 314 -4.68 -6.74 26.11
CA LEU A 314 -3.54 -5.83 25.98
C LEU A 314 -2.23 -6.39 26.57
N THR A 315 -2.30 -7.41 27.44
CA THR A 315 -1.12 -8.12 27.98
C THR A 315 -0.36 -8.96 26.95
N ASP A 316 -1.00 -9.27 25.82
CA ASP A 316 -0.41 -10.05 24.72
C ASP A 316 0.43 -9.16 23.76
N LEU A 317 0.37 -7.83 23.95
CA LEU A 317 1.20 -6.83 23.26
C LEU A 317 2.62 -6.72 23.83
N LYS A 318 3.14 -7.74 24.52
CA LYS A 318 4.59 -7.75 24.75
C LYS A 318 5.24 -7.77 23.37
N PRO A 319 6.12 -6.81 23.03
CA PRO A 319 6.87 -6.91 21.81
C PRO A 319 7.52 -8.29 21.82
N LYS A 320 7.27 -9.11 20.78
CA LYS A 320 8.11 -10.28 20.54
C LYS A 320 9.52 -9.73 20.62
N ASN A 321 10.28 -10.21 21.62
CA ASN A 321 11.64 -9.78 21.83
C ASN A 321 12.32 -9.80 20.45
N GLU A 322 12.66 -8.62 19.93
CA GLU A 322 13.56 -8.53 18.79
C GLU A 322 14.77 -9.42 19.13
N PRO A 323 15.22 -10.29 18.22
CA PRO A 323 16.44 -11.05 18.42
C PRO A 323 17.53 -10.09 18.89
N GLU A 324 18.31 -10.44 19.92
CA GLU A 324 19.36 -9.56 20.46
C GLU A 324 20.31 -9.02 19.37
N GLU A 325 20.45 -9.75 18.25
CA GLU A 325 21.17 -9.34 17.04
C GLU A 325 20.58 -8.08 16.36
N GLN A 326 19.26 -7.90 16.33
CA GLN A 326 18.62 -6.69 15.77
C GLN A 326 18.80 -5.47 16.69
N LYS A 327 18.83 -5.67 18.02
CA LYS A 327 19.14 -4.60 18.97
C LYS A 327 20.59 -4.14 18.90
N GLU A 328 21.52 -5.05 18.61
CA GLU A 328 22.91 -4.69 18.30
C GLU A 328 23.02 -3.94 16.97
N LEU A 329 22.33 -4.38 15.91
CA LEU A 329 22.31 -3.70 14.62
C LEU A 329 21.73 -2.28 14.69
N ILE A 330 20.67 -2.06 15.47
CA ILE A 330 20.08 -0.73 15.71
C ILE A 330 21.00 0.14 16.56
N LYS A 331 21.71 -0.43 17.55
CA LYS A 331 22.76 0.28 18.30
C LYS A 331 23.95 0.66 17.42
N ILE A 332 24.37 -0.22 16.51
CA ILE A 332 25.45 0.03 15.55
C ILE A 332 25.03 1.12 14.56
N GLN A 333 23.83 1.05 13.98
CA GLN A 333 23.30 2.09 13.08
C GLN A 333 23.15 3.45 13.79
N THR A 334 22.66 3.48 15.03
CA THR A 334 22.53 4.72 15.80
C THR A 334 23.89 5.31 16.16
N THR A 335 24.88 4.47 16.47
CA THR A 335 26.26 4.89 16.75
C THR A 335 26.96 5.41 15.48
N VAL A 336 26.75 4.78 14.33
CA VAL A 336 27.27 5.22 13.03
C VAL A 336 26.64 6.55 12.63
N ILE A 337 25.32 6.73 12.80
CA ILE A 337 24.62 7.99 12.50
C ILE A 337 25.09 9.14 13.42
N LEU A 338 25.40 8.86 14.69
CA LEU A 338 25.95 9.87 15.62
C LEU A 338 27.42 10.22 15.30
N LEU A 339 28.22 9.26 14.84
CA LEU A 339 29.59 9.49 14.38
C LEU A 339 29.65 10.32 13.07
N PHE A 340 28.69 10.12 12.16
CA PHE A 340 28.54 10.93 10.94
C PHE A 340 27.98 12.34 11.20
N LYS A 341 27.14 12.51 12.23
CA LYS A 341 26.67 13.85 12.65
C LYS A 341 27.71 14.64 13.46
N GLY A 342 28.61 13.96 14.18
CA GLY A 342 29.70 14.59 14.93
C GLY A 342 30.89 15.07 14.07
N THR A 343 31.09 14.47 12.90
CA THR A 343 32.21 14.82 12.00
C THR A 343 31.96 16.08 11.17
N TYR A 344 30.73 16.58 11.10
CA TYR A 344 30.40 17.86 10.46
C TYR A 344 30.65 19.10 11.34
N ARG A 345 31.14 18.93 12.58
CA ARG A 345 31.44 20.06 13.49
C ARG A 345 32.86 20.17 14.02
N MET A 346 33.80 19.33 13.60
CA MET A 346 35.19 19.41 14.08
C MET A 346 36.18 19.41 12.91
N HIS A 347 36.35 20.57 12.28
CA HIS A 347 37.69 20.97 11.85
C HIS A 347 38.48 21.34 13.12
N GLU A 348 39.78 21.01 13.13
CA GLU A 348 40.76 21.24 14.20
C GLU A 348 40.91 20.10 15.24
N ASN A 349 41.66 19.05 14.88
CA ASN A 349 42.86 18.57 15.62
C ASN A 349 43.26 17.14 15.22
N GLY A 350 44.45 17.00 14.62
CA GLY A 350 44.96 15.80 13.95
C GLY A 350 45.46 14.64 14.84
N HIS A 351 45.13 14.60 16.13
CA HIS A 351 45.66 13.57 17.04
C HIS A 351 44.65 12.47 17.42
N ILE A 352 43.36 12.66 17.14
CA ILE A 352 42.28 11.71 17.51
C ILE A 352 42.12 10.57 16.48
N ARG A 353 42.61 10.77 15.24
CA ARG A 353 42.40 9.84 14.11
C ARG A 353 43.10 8.49 14.29
N HIS A 354 44.22 8.43 15.00
CA HIS A 354 45.02 7.21 15.14
C HIS A 354 44.52 6.26 16.25
N GLN A 355 43.79 6.78 17.25
CA GLN A 355 43.18 5.96 18.31
C GLN A 355 41.84 5.33 17.89
N LEU A 356 41.09 5.98 16.99
CA LEU A 356 39.82 5.45 16.48
C LEU A 356 40.01 4.28 15.50
N LEU A 357 41.03 4.36 14.63
CA LEU A 357 41.35 3.26 13.70
C LEU A 357 41.82 1.99 14.44
N SER A 358 42.55 2.14 15.55
CA SER A 358 42.98 1.01 16.38
C SER A 358 41.84 0.28 17.08
N LYS A 359 40.73 0.98 17.40
CA LYS A 359 39.56 0.37 18.05
C LYS A 359 38.57 -0.26 17.07
N MET A 360 38.55 0.20 15.81
CA MET A 360 37.69 -0.42 14.78
C MET A 360 38.23 -1.77 14.31
N CYS A 361 39.55 -1.98 14.29
CA CYS A 361 40.13 -3.28 13.93
C CYS A 361 39.91 -4.38 14.99
N SER A 362 39.66 -4.03 16.26
CA SER A 362 39.37 -5.00 17.32
C SER A 362 37.91 -5.42 17.42
N LEU A 363 37.01 -4.79 16.66
CA LEU A 363 35.57 -5.10 16.63
C LEU A 363 35.15 -5.87 15.37
N LEU A 364 36.10 -6.19 14.49
CA LEU A 364 35.89 -6.91 13.22
C LEU A 364 36.67 -8.25 13.15
N MET A 365 37.21 -8.70 14.28
CA MET A 365 37.62 -10.09 14.55
C MET A 365 36.82 -10.60 15.74
#